data_AF-A0A7C2NYH4-F1
#
_entry.id   AF-A0A7C2NYH4-F1
#
_cell.length_a   1.000
_cell.length_b   1.000
_cell.length_c   1.000
_cell.angle_alpha   90.00
_cell.angle_beta   90.00
_cell.angle_gamma   90.00
#
_symmetry.space_group_name_H-M   'P 1'
#
loop_
_entity.id
_entity.type
_entity.pdbx_description
1 polymer ?
#
loop_
_entity_poly.entity_id
_entity_poly.type
_entity_poly.pdbx_seq_one_letter_code
_entity_poly.pdbx_strand_id
1 'polypeptide(L)'
;MSYAETRTTDDRRRRRLAVTGDATSPDPSEGPGGIARLRDRLGELPAASPWLPRTLWKRGVLGAAFGLALAVAGFLLVQPLSWAPAIAPVADHLLSGRQPVLFGYLTTVLWLVAAQFAGLVGWYRSHSERDFRGRYRVWAGLVLAFAGASFLAGTGVHQPLAAAVTPHLPESIWRPATVTWSAPLAGIGAWLWWRMDRDLRRGLAGLWLTRLAGATLLATGLGCLFAPELAREAWYPAAMLLGPIIGLGLLVLGLWLQACYVAYVCADPPEPASNGWVRNGLALISSLLRPWWPFGRPAAEVEEPEAKPTRRRKKADDEEPEAAPKRRRKPAAKSRRTTKSRTRVKPEVEEETVEDEEAAEESWEAEEESWDESAETPGETDEAWLEAATAPEPVSTKPAPTPPRNASPPASTADDDDDDDDRADGPHANADLFKGLSKRQRRELKRQLREQQRQRDD
;
A
#
# COMPACT_ATOMS: atom_id res chain seq x y z
N MET A 1 -26.56 -6.15 -7.64
CA MET A 1 -27.58 -5.23 -7.08
C MET A 1 -27.19 -4.77 -5.67
N SER A 2 -26.28 -3.79 -5.51
CA SER A 2 -25.91 -3.25 -4.19
C SER A 2 -25.40 -1.80 -4.31
N TYR A 3 -26.27 -0.89 -4.75
CA TYR A 3 -25.95 0.55 -4.86
C TYR A 3 -26.96 1.46 -4.13
N ALA A 4 -28.03 0.90 -3.55
CA ALA A 4 -29.06 1.68 -2.86
C ALA A 4 -28.76 1.91 -1.37
N GLU A 5 -28.04 1.01 -0.69
CA GLU A 5 -27.79 1.13 0.76
C GLU A 5 -26.63 2.07 1.14
N THR A 6 -25.68 2.34 0.23
CA THR A 6 -24.58 3.27 0.55
C THR A 6 -25.04 4.73 0.57
N ARG A 7 -26.16 5.07 -0.09
CA ARG A 7 -26.72 6.43 -0.08
C ARG A 7 -27.42 6.79 1.24
N THR A 8 -28.01 5.83 1.93
CA THR A 8 -28.78 6.11 3.16
C THR A 8 -27.88 6.36 4.38
N THR A 9 -26.69 5.76 4.40
CA THR A 9 -25.70 5.96 5.48
C THR A 9 -25.00 7.31 5.37
N ASP A 10 -24.65 7.76 4.17
CA ASP A 10 -24.05 9.08 3.95
C ASP A 10 -25.05 10.21 4.24
N ASP A 11 -26.34 10.00 3.92
CA ASP A 11 -27.40 10.98 4.21
C ASP A 11 -27.71 11.09 5.71
N ARG A 12 -27.69 9.97 6.46
CA ARG A 12 -27.78 10.00 7.94
C ARG A 12 -26.58 10.69 8.57
N ARG A 13 -25.37 10.49 8.04
CA ARG A 13 -24.16 11.16 8.55
C ARG A 13 -24.17 12.65 8.26
N ARG A 14 -24.59 13.07 7.06
CA ARG A 14 -24.79 14.49 6.71
C ARG A 14 -25.85 15.15 7.59
N ARG A 15 -26.95 14.46 7.89
CA ARG A 15 -27.97 14.98 8.82
C ARG A 15 -27.45 15.09 10.25
N ARG A 16 -26.64 14.14 10.73
CA ARG A 16 -26.01 14.25 12.05
C ARG A 16 -25.04 15.43 12.12
N LEU A 17 -24.23 15.64 11.08
CA LEU A 17 -23.30 16.77 11.00
C LEU A 17 -24.00 18.13 10.88
N ALA A 18 -25.14 18.19 10.18
CA ALA A 18 -25.97 19.39 10.11
C ALA A 18 -26.67 19.69 11.45
N VAL A 19 -27.13 18.66 12.16
CA VAL A 19 -27.82 18.81 13.45
C VAL A 19 -26.85 19.17 14.59
N THR A 20 -25.59 18.73 14.53
CA THR A 20 -24.55 19.17 15.47
C THR A 20 -23.92 20.52 15.10
N GLY A 21 -24.19 21.05 13.90
CA GLY A 21 -23.72 22.38 13.47
C GLY A 21 -24.49 23.54 14.11
N ASP A 22 -25.74 23.31 14.54
CA ASP A 22 -26.61 24.33 15.15
C ASP A 22 -26.64 24.30 16.69
N ALA A 23 -26.08 23.26 17.31
CA ALA A 23 -26.01 23.18 18.76
C ALA A 23 -24.72 23.86 19.24
N THR A 24 -24.81 25.15 19.55
CA THR A 24 -23.77 25.98 20.19
C THR A 24 -22.44 26.01 19.44
N SER A 25 -22.34 26.94 18.48
CA SER A 25 -21.04 27.46 18.06
C SER A 25 -20.30 27.96 19.31
N PRO A 26 -19.18 27.34 19.74
CA PRO A 26 -18.34 27.95 20.75
C PRO A 26 -17.90 29.31 20.21
N ASP A 27 -18.00 30.31 21.08
CA ASP A 27 -17.77 31.72 20.80
C ASP A 27 -16.52 31.93 19.92
N PRO A 28 -16.61 32.58 18.74
CA PRO A 28 -15.49 32.76 17.82
C PRO A 28 -14.36 33.69 18.33
N SER A 29 -14.37 34.02 19.62
CA SER A 29 -13.40 34.88 20.29
C SER A 29 -12.12 34.14 20.75
N GLU A 30 -12.10 32.79 20.75
CA GLU A 30 -10.88 32.02 21.03
C GLU A 30 -9.96 31.88 19.81
N GLY A 31 -9.36 33.00 19.39
CA GLY A 31 -8.04 33.14 18.76
C GLY A 31 -7.69 32.34 17.48
N PRO A 32 -6.75 32.83 16.65
CA PRO A 32 -6.23 32.14 15.45
C PRO A 32 -5.40 30.85 15.76
N GLY A 33 -5.56 30.26 16.94
CA GLY A 33 -4.71 29.21 17.49
C GLY A 33 -5.18 27.76 17.30
N GLY A 34 -6.33 27.48 16.66
CA GLY A 34 -6.84 26.10 16.54
C GLY A 34 -5.86 25.13 15.85
N ILE A 35 -5.15 25.59 14.83
CA ILE A 35 -4.12 24.80 14.13
C ILE A 35 -2.83 24.72 14.96
N ALA A 36 -2.48 25.78 15.70
CA ALA A 36 -1.32 25.80 16.58
C ALA A 36 -1.50 24.88 17.79
N ARG A 37 -2.68 24.89 18.44
CA ARG A 37 -3.05 23.99 19.54
C ARG A 37 -3.08 22.52 19.10
N LEU A 38 -3.51 22.22 17.87
CA LEU A 38 -3.39 20.86 17.33
C LEU A 38 -1.92 20.45 17.16
N ARG A 39 -1.07 21.35 16.67
CA ARG A 39 0.37 21.10 16.50
C ARG A 39 1.10 20.91 17.84
N ASP A 40 0.73 21.69 18.86
CA ASP A 40 1.28 21.56 20.21
C ASP A 40 0.79 20.27 20.89
N ARG A 41 -0.50 19.91 20.75
CA ARG A 41 -1.02 18.62 21.24
C ARG A 41 -0.36 17.41 20.56
N LEU A 42 -0.02 17.52 19.27
CA LEU A 42 0.77 16.52 18.54
C LEU A 42 2.20 16.39 19.07
N GLY A 43 2.75 17.44 19.68
CA GLY A 43 4.04 17.42 20.39
C GLY A 43 3.99 16.75 21.76
N GLU A 44 2.86 16.92 22.46
CA GLU A 44 2.64 16.42 23.83
C GLU A 44 2.15 14.97 23.93
N LEU A 45 1.60 14.40 22.84
CA LEU A 45 1.21 13.01 22.87
C LEU A 45 2.45 12.12 23.05
N PRO A 46 2.45 11.25 24.08
CA PRO A 46 3.54 10.33 24.34
C PRO A 46 3.82 9.60 23.03
N ALA A 47 5.07 9.66 22.59
CA ALA A 47 5.50 9.27 21.25
C ALA A 47 4.73 8.02 20.80
N ALA A 48 3.90 8.17 19.77
CA ALA A 48 2.93 7.16 19.31
C ALA A 48 3.57 5.77 19.02
N SER A 49 4.91 5.69 18.99
CA SER A 49 5.69 4.56 19.43
C SER A 49 7.12 5.06 19.73
N PRO A 50 7.74 4.73 20.88
CA PRO A 50 9.14 5.12 21.15
C PRO A 50 10.15 4.46 20.19
N TRP A 51 9.71 3.44 19.45
CA TRP A 51 10.54 2.63 18.55
C TRP A 51 10.59 3.18 17.12
N LEU A 52 9.70 4.12 16.76
CA LEU A 52 9.71 4.75 15.44
C LEU A 52 10.54 6.04 15.48
N PRO A 53 11.56 6.20 14.62
CA PRO A 53 12.32 7.43 14.54
C PRO A 53 11.50 8.58 13.91
N ARG A 54 11.42 9.73 14.59
CA ARG A 54 10.82 10.96 14.05
C ARG A 54 11.65 11.61 12.96
N THR A 55 12.97 11.64 13.14
CA THR A 55 13.91 12.32 12.23
C THR A 55 14.25 11.47 11.01
N LEU A 56 14.23 12.09 9.83
CA LEU A 56 14.51 11.40 8.56
C LEU A 56 15.90 10.75 8.51
N TRP A 57 16.93 11.39 9.06
CA TRP A 57 18.28 10.81 9.07
C TRP A 57 18.36 9.51 9.88
N LYS A 58 17.70 9.43 11.05
CA LYS A 58 17.62 8.19 11.85
C LYS A 58 16.91 7.08 11.07
N ARG A 59 15.91 7.42 10.26
CA ARG A 59 15.26 6.46 9.35
C ARG A 59 16.25 5.94 8.32
N GLY A 60 17.01 6.85 7.70
CA GLY A 60 18.07 6.50 6.75
C GLY A 60 19.11 5.57 7.36
N VAL A 61 19.64 5.90 8.54
CA VAL A 61 20.65 5.09 9.24
C VAL A 61 20.12 3.70 9.60
N LEU A 62 18.91 3.60 10.18
CA LEU A 62 18.32 2.31 10.53
C LEU A 62 17.99 1.47 9.28
N GLY A 63 17.49 2.10 8.22
CA GLY A 63 17.24 1.43 6.95
C GLY A 63 18.53 0.92 6.28
N ALA A 64 19.60 1.73 6.31
CA ALA A 64 20.91 1.35 5.80
C ALA A 64 21.55 0.22 6.62
N ALA A 65 21.48 0.29 7.95
CA ALA A 65 21.96 -0.77 8.83
C ALA A 65 21.21 -2.08 8.61
N PHE A 66 19.89 -2.02 8.44
CA PHE A 66 19.08 -3.19 8.09
C PHE A 66 19.45 -3.75 6.71
N GLY A 67 19.61 -2.90 5.70
CA GLY A 67 20.05 -3.31 4.36
C GLY A 67 21.45 -3.95 4.37
N LEU A 68 22.39 -3.38 5.13
CA LEU A 68 23.73 -3.95 5.31
C LEU A 68 23.67 -5.32 5.98
N ALA A 69 22.86 -5.49 7.03
CA ALA A 69 22.69 -6.77 7.69
C ALA A 69 22.12 -7.85 6.74
N LEU A 70 21.17 -7.49 5.87
CA LEU A 70 20.66 -8.39 4.84
C LEU A 70 21.68 -8.71 3.76
N ALA A 71 22.49 -7.72 3.35
CA ALA A 71 23.57 -7.94 2.39
C ALA A 71 24.63 -8.89 2.94
N VAL A 72 25.03 -8.72 4.20
CA VAL A 72 25.96 -9.64 4.89
C VAL A 72 25.34 -11.03 4.99
N ALA A 73 24.08 -11.15 5.43
CA ALA A 73 23.41 -12.45 5.51
C ALA A 73 23.30 -13.14 4.14
N GLY A 74 22.97 -12.39 3.09
CA GLY A 74 22.93 -12.89 1.71
C GLY A 74 24.31 -13.33 1.21
N PHE A 75 25.35 -12.55 1.50
CA PHE A 75 26.73 -12.91 1.17
C PHE A 75 27.13 -14.22 1.85
N LEU A 76 26.85 -14.37 3.14
CA LEU A 76 27.14 -15.60 3.91
C LEU A 76 26.41 -16.83 3.37
N LEU A 77 25.23 -16.66 2.77
CA LEU A 77 24.45 -17.75 2.18
C LEU A 77 24.93 -18.19 0.80
N VAL A 78 25.56 -17.30 0.05
CA VAL A 78 25.99 -17.57 -1.32
C VAL A 78 27.47 -17.95 -1.38
N GLN A 79 28.30 -17.36 -0.54
CA GLN A 79 29.75 -17.54 -0.62
C GLN A 79 30.20 -18.72 0.24
N PRO A 80 30.95 -19.68 -0.34
CA PRO A 80 31.56 -20.76 0.41
C PRO A 80 32.72 -20.21 1.25
N LEU A 81 32.44 -19.85 2.50
CA LEU A 81 33.45 -19.37 3.44
C LEU A 81 34.05 -20.55 4.21
N SER A 82 35.38 -20.56 4.35
CA SER A 82 36.08 -21.46 5.25
C SER A 82 35.98 -20.93 6.68
N TRP A 83 35.34 -21.68 7.57
CA TRP A 83 35.13 -21.29 8.96
C TRP A 83 36.24 -21.85 9.86
N ALA A 84 36.56 -21.13 10.94
CA ALA A 84 37.49 -21.66 11.94
C ALA A 84 36.93 -22.97 12.54
N PRO A 85 37.79 -23.97 12.86
CA PRO A 85 37.33 -25.30 13.27
C PRO A 85 36.34 -25.32 14.44
N ALA A 86 36.45 -24.35 15.35
CA ALA A 86 35.57 -24.22 16.52
C ALA A 86 34.11 -23.85 16.16
N ILE A 87 33.89 -23.13 15.04
CA ILE A 87 32.57 -22.67 14.60
C ILE A 87 32.07 -23.40 13.35
N ALA A 88 32.95 -24.12 12.64
CA ALA A 88 32.62 -24.86 11.43
C ALA A 88 31.39 -25.78 11.59
N PRO A 89 31.22 -26.58 12.66
CA PRO A 89 30.04 -27.46 12.78
C PRO A 89 28.71 -26.68 12.80
N VAL A 90 28.70 -25.51 13.44
CA VAL A 90 27.50 -24.66 13.52
C VAL A 90 27.28 -23.93 12.20
N ALA A 91 28.34 -23.40 11.61
CA ALA A 91 28.27 -22.70 10.34
C ALA A 91 27.83 -23.64 9.20
N ASP A 92 28.37 -24.85 9.15
CA ASP A 92 27.99 -25.88 8.19
C ASP A 92 26.52 -26.26 8.37
N HIS A 93 26.05 -26.47 9.60
CA HIS A 93 24.63 -26.75 9.84
C HIS A 93 23.71 -25.60 9.36
N LEU A 94 24.11 -24.35 9.54
CA LEU A 94 23.30 -23.18 9.20
C LEU A 94 23.35 -22.79 7.72
N LEU A 95 24.51 -22.95 7.08
CA LEU A 95 24.82 -22.38 5.76
C LEU A 95 24.95 -23.43 4.67
N SER A 96 25.19 -24.70 4.99
CA SER A 96 25.39 -25.73 3.97
C SER A 96 24.08 -26.27 3.40
N GLY A 97 24.19 -26.89 2.23
CA GLY A 97 23.09 -27.57 1.55
C GLY A 97 22.32 -26.69 0.56
N ARG A 98 21.43 -27.33 -0.20
CA ARG A 98 20.60 -26.65 -1.22
C ARG A 98 19.57 -25.70 -0.61
N GLN A 99 19.18 -25.95 0.63
CA GLN A 99 18.28 -25.10 1.41
C GLN A 99 18.90 -24.89 2.79
N PRO A 100 19.78 -23.89 2.94
CA PRO A 100 20.42 -23.59 4.21
C PRO A 100 19.39 -23.33 5.31
N VAL A 101 19.62 -23.83 6.52
CA VAL A 101 18.71 -23.64 7.65
C VAL A 101 18.55 -22.15 7.98
N LEU A 102 19.63 -21.38 7.87
CA LEU A 102 19.60 -19.92 8.07
C LEU A 102 18.66 -19.22 7.09
N PHE A 103 18.58 -19.66 5.84
CA PHE A 103 17.65 -19.11 4.85
C PHE A 103 16.19 -19.31 5.28
N GLY A 104 15.85 -20.51 5.80
CA GLY A 104 14.53 -20.79 6.36
C GLY A 104 14.19 -19.87 7.54
N TYR A 105 15.14 -19.66 8.47
CA TYR A 105 14.93 -18.77 9.60
C TYR A 105 14.76 -17.30 9.17
N LEU A 106 15.62 -16.80 8.29
CA LEU A 106 15.58 -15.41 7.83
C LEU A 106 14.25 -15.11 7.13
N THR A 107 13.82 -15.96 6.20
CA THR A 107 12.54 -15.77 5.48
C THR A 107 11.35 -15.81 6.45
N THR A 108 11.33 -16.75 7.40
CA THR A 108 10.30 -16.85 8.45
C THR A 108 10.23 -15.59 9.30
N VAL A 109 11.38 -15.10 9.78
CA VAL A 109 11.49 -13.90 10.61
C VAL A 109 11.07 -12.66 9.82
N LEU A 110 11.53 -12.50 8.57
CA LEU A 110 11.18 -11.35 7.73
C LEU A 110 9.67 -11.28 7.46
N TRP A 111 9.01 -12.41 7.17
CA TRP A 111 7.55 -12.46 7.06
C TRP A 111 6.85 -12.07 8.36
N LEU A 112 7.34 -12.54 9.51
CA LEU A 112 6.77 -12.20 10.82
C LEU A 112 6.92 -10.70 11.12
N VAL A 113 8.09 -10.13 10.82
CA VAL A 113 8.35 -8.69 10.99
C VAL A 113 7.47 -7.87 10.02
N ALA A 114 7.28 -8.32 8.79
CA ALA A 114 6.33 -7.71 7.85
C ALA A 114 4.90 -7.74 8.41
N ALA A 115 4.47 -8.86 9.01
CA ALA A 115 3.18 -8.99 9.69
C ALA A 115 3.05 -7.98 10.84
N GLN A 116 4.09 -7.83 11.67
CA GLN A 116 4.10 -6.86 12.77
C GLN A 116 3.96 -5.42 12.26
N PHE A 117 4.70 -5.02 11.22
CA PHE A 117 4.57 -3.67 10.66
C PHE A 117 3.23 -3.44 9.97
N ALA A 118 2.68 -4.43 9.28
CA ALA A 118 1.33 -4.34 8.73
C ALA A 118 0.29 -4.16 9.86
N GLY A 119 0.46 -4.86 10.99
CA GLY A 119 -0.37 -4.72 12.17
C GLY A 119 -0.26 -3.34 12.80
N LEU A 120 0.96 -2.81 12.87
CA LEU A 120 1.23 -1.46 13.37
C LEU A 120 0.58 -0.39 12.48
N VAL A 121 0.67 -0.51 11.15
CA VAL A 121 -0.03 0.37 10.21
C VAL A 121 -1.54 0.27 10.39
N GLY A 122 -2.09 -0.94 10.50
CA GLY A 122 -3.51 -1.18 10.75
C GLY A 122 -3.99 -0.58 12.08
N TRP A 123 -3.18 -0.70 13.12
CA TRP A 123 -3.43 -0.14 14.45
C TRP A 123 -3.45 1.38 14.43
N TYR A 124 -2.45 2.05 13.84
CA TYR A 124 -2.49 3.51 13.71
C TYR A 124 -3.71 3.98 12.91
N ARG A 125 -4.04 3.27 11.83
CA ARG A 125 -5.22 3.59 11.01
C ARG A 125 -6.54 3.39 11.72
N SER A 126 -6.67 2.39 12.61
CA SER A 126 -7.91 2.17 13.35
C SER A 126 -8.24 3.30 14.32
N HIS A 127 -7.25 4.12 14.69
CA HIS A 127 -7.41 5.30 15.54
C HIS A 127 -7.67 6.59 14.76
N SER A 128 -7.51 6.57 13.43
CA SER A 128 -7.76 7.75 12.61
C SER A 128 -9.25 7.90 12.31
N GLU A 129 -9.85 9.01 12.76
CA GLU A 129 -11.25 9.33 12.45
C GLU A 129 -11.51 9.50 10.95
N ARG A 130 -10.47 9.84 10.18
CA ARG A 130 -10.58 9.97 8.73
C ARG A 130 -10.64 8.62 8.01
N ASP A 131 -10.33 7.51 8.69
CA ASP A 131 -10.25 6.17 8.10
C ASP A 131 -11.44 5.25 8.40
N PHE A 132 -12.58 5.81 8.84
CA PHE A 132 -13.83 5.07 9.10
C PHE A 132 -14.44 4.35 7.88
N ARG A 133 -13.85 4.45 6.67
CA ARG A 133 -14.29 3.69 5.49
C ARG A 133 -13.95 2.19 5.57
N GLY A 134 -13.47 1.71 6.72
CA GLY A 134 -13.15 0.29 6.95
C GLY A 134 -11.87 -0.17 6.26
N ARG A 135 -11.01 0.76 5.80
CA ARG A 135 -9.76 0.40 5.12
C ARG A 135 -8.73 -0.23 6.05
N TYR A 136 -8.76 0.11 7.34
CA TYR A 136 -7.96 -0.57 8.36
C TYR A 136 -8.18 -2.10 8.37
N ARG A 137 -9.34 -2.59 7.88
CA ARG A 137 -9.62 -4.03 7.80
C ARG A 137 -8.73 -4.77 6.81
N VAL A 138 -8.29 -4.09 5.76
CA VAL A 138 -7.34 -4.65 4.77
C VAL A 138 -6.02 -5.01 5.47
N TRP A 139 -5.58 -4.17 6.41
CA TRP A 139 -4.34 -4.37 7.15
C TRP A 139 -4.40 -5.57 8.08
N ALA A 140 -5.56 -5.86 8.70
CA ALA A 140 -5.72 -7.11 9.44
C ALA A 140 -5.65 -8.35 8.52
N GLY A 141 -6.19 -8.26 7.29
CA GLY A 141 -6.00 -9.30 6.28
C GLY A 141 -4.53 -9.49 5.89
N LEU A 142 -3.77 -8.40 5.72
CA LEU A 142 -2.32 -8.45 5.47
C LEU A 142 -1.55 -9.09 6.63
N VAL A 143 -1.88 -8.76 7.88
CA VAL A 143 -1.26 -9.39 9.06
C VAL A 143 -1.45 -10.90 9.04
N LEU A 144 -2.70 -11.35 8.83
CA LEU A 144 -3.01 -12.78 8.77
C LEU A 144 -2.30 -13.46 7.60
N ALA A 145 -2.24 -12.82 6.44
CA ALA A 145 -1.55 -13.35 5.28
C ALA A 145 -0.04 -13.46 5.49
N PHE A 146 0.61 -12.45 6.06
CA PHE A 146 2.05 -12.46 6.34
C PHE A 146 2.39 -13.42 7.48
N ALA A 147 1.56 -13.52 8.52
CA ALA A 147 1.72 -14.53 9.57
C ALA A 147 1.53 -15.95 9.01
N GLY A 148 0.54 -16.15 8.14
CA GLY A 148 0.35 -17.40 7.41
C GLY A 148 1.55 -17.74 6.52
N ALA A 149 2.07 -16.78 5.77
CA ALA A 149 3.27 -16.95 4.95
C ALA A 149 4.52 -17.28 5.80
N SER A 150 4.69 -16.64 6.96
CA SER A 150 5.74 -16.96 7.94
C SER A 150 5.60 -18.41 8.43
N PHE A 151 4.39 -18.84 8.79
CA PHE A 151 4.11 -20.23 9.18
C PHE A 151 4.42 -21.21 8.05
N LEU A 152 3.98 -20.94 6.81
CA LEU A 152 4.25 -21.79 5.66
C LEU A 152 5.74 -21.86 5.32
N ALA A 153 6.47 -20.76 5.46
CA ALA A 153 7.92 -20.70 5.25
C ALA A 153 8.68 -21.48 6.32
N GLY A 154 8.30 -21.33 7.59
CA GLY A 154 8.99 -21.98 8.71
C GLY A 154 8.70 -23.48 8.83
N THR A 155 7.51 -23.92 8.45
CA THR A 155 7.12 -25.34 8.54
C THR A 155 7.33 -26.12 7.25
N GLY A 156 7.38 -25.44 6.10
CA GLY A 156 7.42 -26.10 4.79
C GLY A 156 6.14 -26.89 4.46
N VAL A 157 5.06 -26.79 5.25
CA VAL A 157 3.87 -27.67 5.13
C VAL A 157 3.12 -27.53 3.80
N HIS A 158 3.37 -26.44 3.06
CA HIS A 158 2.83 -26.24 1.72
C HIS A 158 3.35 -27.28 0.72
N GLN A 159 4.57 -27.80 0.90
CA GLN A 159 5.17 -28.82 0.02
C GLN A 159 4.46 -30.18 0.12
N PRO A 160 4.29 -30.80 1.30
CA PRO A 160 3.57 -32.07 1.41
C PRO A 160 2.09 -31.92 1.04
N LEU A 161 1.47 -30.77 1.33
CA LEU A 161 0.10 -30.49 0.90
C LEU A 161 -0.01 -30.45 -0.63
N ALA A 162 0.93 -29.80 -1.31
CA ALA A 162 0.98 -29.78 -2.77
C ALA A 162 1.21 -31.19 -3.35
N ALA A 163 2.11 -31.96 -2.74
CA ALA A 163 2.37 -33.34 -3.14
C ALA A 163 1.14 -34.24 -2.99
N ALA A 164 0.32 -34.02 -1.95
CA ALA A 164 -0.93 -34.76 -1.73
C ALA A 164 -2.03 -34.40 -2.75
N VAL A 165 -2.07 -33.14 -3.22
CA VAL A 165 -3.08 -32.68 -4.20
C VAL A 165 -2.68 -33.00 -5.63
N THR A 166 -1.38 -33.05 -5.93
CA THR A 166 -0.82 -33.25 -7.28
C THR A 166 -1.42 -34.45 -8.04
N PRO A 167 -1.63 -35.65 -7.45
CA PRO A 167 -2.20 -36.80 -8.16
C PRO A 167 -3.65 -36.62 -8.60
N HIS A 168 -4.37 -35.64 -8.04
CA HIS A 168 -5.77 -35.35 -8.37
C HIS A 168 -5.91 -34.28 -9.45
N LEU A 169 -4.80 -33.71 -9.92
CA LEU A 169 -4.80 -32.70 -10.95
C LEU A 169 -4.70 -33.33 -12.35
N PRO A 170 -5.31 -32.70 -13.38
CA PRO A 170 -5.12 -33.11 -14.76
C PRO A 170 -3.64 -33.14 -15.16
N GLU A 171 -3.24 -34.17 -15.90
CA GLU A 171 -1.86 -34.31 -16.42
C GLU A 171 -1.46 -33.16 -17.36
N SER A 172 -2.43 -32.41 -17.89
CA SER A 172 -2.19 -31.24 -18.74
C SER A 172 -1.65 -30.02 -17.99
N ILE A 173 -1.67 -30.01 -16.65
CA ILE A 173 -1.13 -28.88 -15.89
C ILE A 173 0.40 -28.93 -15.94
N TRP A 174 0.98 -27.92 -16.58
CA TRP A 174 2.42 -27.72 -16.58
C TRP A 174 2.93 -27.59 -15.14
N ARG A 175 3.81 -28.51 -14.72
CA ARG A 175 4.47 -28.52 -13.40
C ARG A 175 3.49 -28.53 -12.23
N PRO A 176 2.69 -29.60 -12.10
CA PRO A 176 1.57 -29.62 -11.17
C PRO A 176 2.05 -29.42 -9.72
N ALA A 177 3.17 -30.04 -9.32
CA ALA A 177 3.73 -29.88 -7.97
C ALA A 177 4.00 -28.41 -7.59
N THR A 178 4.63 -27.61 -8.45
CA THR A 178 4.95 -26.20 -8.16
C THR A 178 3.73 -25.31 -8.31
N VAL A 179 2.92 -25.51 -9.36
CA VAL A 179 1.75 -24.68 -9.65
C VAL A 179 0.68 -24.82 -8.56
N THR A 180 0.49 -26.02 -8.00
CA THR A 180 -0.54 -26.31 -6.99
C THR A 180 -0.45 -25.39 -5.77
N TRP A 181 0.76 -25.13 -5.25
CA TRP A 181 0.93 -24.24 -4.09
C TRP A 181 1.24 -22.79 -4.49
N SER A 182 1.94 -22.56 -5.59
CA SER A 182 2.35 -21.20 -5.97
C SER A 182 1.20 -20.38 -6.57
N ALA A 183 0.31 -20.99 -7.36
CA ALA A 183 -0.83 -20.29 -7.96
C ALA A 183 -1.79 -19.68 -6.92
N PRO A 184 -2.28 -20.40 -5.89
CA PRO A 184 -3.15 -19.79 -4.88
C PRO A 184 -2.42 -18.70 -4.09
N LEU A 185 -1.13 -18.89 -3.76
CA LEU A 185 -0.33 -17.86 -3.09
C LEU A 185 -0.15 -16.62 -3.96
N ALA A 186 0.11 -16.78 -5.26
CA ALA A 186 0.23 -15.68 -6.21
C ALA A 186 -1.10 -14.92 -6.36
N GLY A 187 -2.23 -15.64 -6.43
CA GLY A 187 -3.56 -15.02 -6.49
C GLY A 187 -3.90 -14.21 -5.24
N ILE A 188 -3.71 -14.79 -4.05
CA ILE A 188 -3.91 -14.09 -2.77
C ILE A 188 -2.93 -12.92 -2.64
N GLY A 189 -1.66 -13.15 -2.98
CA GLY A 189 -0.59 -12.16 -2.97
C GLY A 189 -0.91 -10.97 -3.85
N ALA A 190 -1.28 -11.19 -5.12
CA ALA A 190 -1.65 -10.14 -6.06
C ALA A 190 -2.87 -9.34 -5.60
N TRP A 191 -3.90 -10.01 -5.06
CA TRP A 191 -5.09 -9.34 -4.52
C TRP A 191 -4.74 -8.44 -3.33
N LEU A 192 -3.96 -8.95 -2.36
CA LEU A 192 -3.48 -8.19 -1.21
C LEU A 192 -2.58 -7.04 -1.65
N TRP A 193 -1.71 -7.28 -2.62
CA TRP A 193 -0.78 -6.31 -3.17
C TRP A 193 -1.52 -5.12 -3.78
N TRP A 194 -2.53 -5.39 -4.60
CA TRP A 194 -3.36 -4.36 -5.21
C TRP A 194 -4.11 -3.51 -4.18
N ARG A 195 -4.59 -4.15 -3.10
CA ARG A 195 -5.24 -3.45 -1.98
C ARG A 195 -4.24 -2.57 -1.21
N MET A 196 -3.03 -3.10 -0.97
CA MET A 196 -1.94 -2.41 -0.29
C MET A 196 -1.42 -1.20 -1.11
N ASP A 197 -1.17 -1.37 -2.42
CA ASP A 197 -0.67 -0.33 -3.33
C ASP A 197 -1.55 0.93 -3.26
N ARG A 198 -2.88 0.77 -3.31
CA ARG A 198 -3.83 1.88 -3.22
C ARG A 198 -3.67 2.71 -1.95
N ASP A 199 -3.33 2.07 -0.85
CA ASP A 199 -3.16 2.69 0.47
C ASP A 199 -1.77 3.30 0.67
N LEU A 200 -0.76 2.78 -0.04
CA LEU A 200 0.63 3.24 -0.01
C LEU A 200 0.91 4.45 -0.91
N ARG A 201 0.03 4.78 -1.86
CA ARG A 201 0.20 5.90 -2.82
C ARG A 201 0.50 7.27 -2.20
N ARG A 202 0.23 7.46 -0.91
CA ARG A 202 0.54 8.71 -0.20
C ARG A 202 2.00 8.79 0.27
N GLY A 203 2.68 7.66 0.45
CA GLY A 203 4.08 7.59 0.84
C GLY A 203 4.92 7.02 -0.30
N LEU A 204 5.47 7.90 -1.16
CA LEU A 204 6.19 7.48 -2.37
C LEU A 204 7.35 6.52 -2.10
N ALA A 205 8.15 6.76 -1.05
CA ALA A 205 9.27 5.90 -0.69
C ALA A 205 8.83 4.47 -0.32
N GLY A 206 7.80 4.35 0.54
CA GLY A 206 7.24 3.05 0.91
C GLY A 206 6.57 2.35 -0.28
N LEU A 207 5.91 3.12 -1.16
CA LEU A 207 5.32 2.59 -2.39
C LEU A 207 6.37 1.99 -3.33
N TRP A 208 7.48 2.68 -3.58
CA TRP A 208 8.53 2.18 -4.48
C TRP A 208 9.23 0.95 -3.90
N LEU A 209 9.58 0.97 -2.61
CA LEU A 209 10.21 -0.18 -1.95
C LEU A 209 9.31 -1.41 -1.94
N THR A 210 8.02 -1.23 -1.66
CA THR A 210 7.08 -2.34 -1.79
C THR A 210 7.00 -2.81 -3.23
N ARG A 211 6.78 -1.95 -4.23
CA ARG A 211 6.78 -2.37 -5.66
C ARG A 211 8.02 -3.15 -6.08
N LEU A 212 9.21 -2.70 -5.69
CA LEU A 212 10.46 -3.43 -5.92
C LEU A 212 10.44 -4.79 -5.22
N ALA A 213 10.02 -4.85 -3.95
CA ALA A 213 9.82 -6.12 -3.25
C ALA A 213 8.91 -7.09 -4.01
N GLY A 214 7.77 -6.60 -4.50
CA GLY A 214 6.82 -7.39 -5.26
C GLY A 214 7.40 -7.91 -6.57
N ALA A 215 8.15 -7.06 -7.28
CA ALA A 215 8.85 -7.45 -8.50
C ALA A 215 9.93 -8.51 -8.22
N THR A 216 10.74 -8.34 -7.19
CA THR A 216 11.78 -9.31 -6.79
C THR A 216 11.17 -10.65 -6.36
N LEU A 217 10.10 -10.63 -5.55
CA LEU A 217 9.40 -11.84 -5.11
C LEU A 217 8.70 -12.55 -6.28
N LEU A 218 8.12 -11.79 -7.21
CA LEU A 218 7.52 -12.35 -8.43
C LEU A 218 8.59 -13.00 -9.32
N ALA A 219 9.71 -12.32 -9.57
CA ALA A 219 10.83 -12.87 -10.34
C ALA A 219 11.39 -14.15 -9.71
N THR A 220 11.51 -14.17 -8.38
CA THR A 220 11.91 -15.36 -7.62
C THR A 220 10.89 -16.49 -7.75
N GLY A 221 9.60 -16.18 -7.65
CA GLY A 221 8.51 -17.15 -7.84
C GLY A 221 8.49 -17.74 -9.25
N LEU A 222 8.75 -16.91 -10.27
CA LEU A 222 8.96 -17.37 -11.64
C LEU A 222 10.21 -18.24 -11.74
N GLY A 223 11.31 -17.89 -11.07
CA GLY A 223 12.52 -18.72 -10.98
C GLY A 223 12.25 -20.11 -10.37
N CYS A 224 11.36 -20.21 -9.37
CA CYS A 224 10.90 -21.51 -8.86
C CYS A 224 10.08 -22.29 -9.89
N LEU A 225 9.23 -21.60 -10.66
CA LEU A 225 8.42 -22.22 -11.71
C LEU A 225 9.31 -22.75 -12.84
N PHE A 226 10.35 -22.01 -13.24
CA PHE A 226 11.32 -22.33 -14.29
C PHE A 226 12.59 -23.06 -13.78
N ALA A 227 12.51 -23.71 -12.61
CA ALA A 227 13.67 -24.33 -11.98
C ALA A 227 14.38 -25.39 -12.84
N PRO A 228 13.69 -26.32 -13.54
CA PRO A 228 14.34 -27.32 -14.39
C PRO A 228 15.20 -26.74 -15.53
N GLU A 229 14.79 -25.63 -16.13
CA GLU A 229 15.55 -24.94 -17.19
C GLU A 229 16.71 -24.15 -16.59
N LEU A 230 16.44 -23.36 -15.55
CA LEU A 230 17.39 -22.39 -15.02
C LEU A 230 18.39 -22.99 -14.04
N ALA A 231 18.14 -24.17 -13.47
CA ALA A 231 19.03 -24.79 -12.48
C ALA A 231 20.43 -25.14 -13.01
N ARG A 232 20.62 -25.12 -14.34
CA ARG A 232 21.93 -25.33 -14.97
C ARG A 232 22.78 -24.05 -14.97
N GLU A 233 22.15 -22.89 -14.81
CA GLU A 233 22.85 -21.61 -14.83
C GLU A 233 23.60 -21.36 -13.51
N ALA A 234 24.86 -20.92 -13.61
CA ALA A 234 25.72 -20.71 -12.44
C ALA A 234 25.17 -19.67 -11.44
N TRP A 235 24.40 -18.68 -11.92
CA TRP A 235 23.81 -17.63 -11.10
C TRP A 235 22.52 -18.08 -10.39
N TYR A 236 21.86 -19.14 -10.87
CA TYR A 236 20.51 -19.51 -10.42
C TYR A 236 20.43 -19.87 -8.93
N PRO A 237 21.33 -20.71 -8.37
CA PRO A 237 21.29 -21.03 -6.94
C PRO A 237 21.42 -19.79 -6.06
N ALA A 238 22.33 -18.88 -6.42
CA ALA A 238 22.53 -17.63 -5.70
C ALA A 238 21.29 -16.72 -5.78
N ALA A 239 20.71 -16.56 -6.98
CA ALA A 239 19.50 -15.77 -7.17
C ALA A 239 18.31 -16.33 -6.39
N MET A 240 18.17 -17.65 -6.32
CA MET A 240 17.08 -18.30 -5.58
C MET A 240 17.19 -18.15 -4.06
N LEU A 241 18.40 -17.98 -3.53
CA LEU A 241 18.63 -17.68 -2.11
C LEU A 241 18.50 -16.18 -1.81
N LEU A 242 19.06 -15.32 -2.66
CA LEU A 242 19.08 -13.87 -2.45
C LEU A 242 17.74 -13.20 -2.76
N GLY A 243 17.05 -13.64 -3.81
CA GLY A 243 15.78 -13.05 -4.26
C GLY A 243 14.73 -12.94 -3.16
N PRO A 244 14.38 -14.02 -2.44
CA PRO A 244 13.47 -13.96 -1.31
C PRO A 244 13.94 -13.02 -0.20
N ILE A 245 15.22 -13.04 0.16
CA ILE A 245 15.77 -12.23 1.26
C ILE A 245 15.70 -10.74 0.91
N ILE A 246 16.13 -10.37 -0.30
CA ILE A 246 16.08 -8.99 -0.80
C ILE A 246 14.62 -8.55 -0.93
N GLY A 247 13.77 -9.37 -1.53
CA GLY A 247 12.34 -9.07 -1.71
C GLY A 247 11.63 -8.85 -0.37
N LEU A 248 11.78 -9.77 0.59
CA LEU A 248 11.17 -9.63 1.92
C LEU A 248 11.80 -8.49 2.72
N GLY A 249 13.09 -8.25 2.59
CA GLY A 249 13.78 -7.10 3.17
C GLY A 249 13.20 -5.76 2.70
N LEU A 250 13.04 -5.60 1.39
CA LEU A 250 12.40 -4.43 0.78
C LEU A 250 10.94 -4.28 1.24
N LEU A 251 10.21 -5.39 1.38
CA LEU A 251 8.83 -5.38 1.89
C LEU A 251 8.79 -4.88 3.34
N VAL A 252 9.64 -5.41 4.22
CA VAL A 252 9.76 -4.98 5.62
C VAL A 252 10.11 -3.50 5.71
N LEU A 253 11.10 -3.04 4.95
CA LEU A 253 11.52 -1.64 4.94
C LEU A 253 10.41 -0.71 4.42
N GLY A 254 9.71 -1.11 3.35
CA GLY A 254 8.58 -0.38 2.79
C GLY A 254 7.42 -0.25 3.78
N LEU A 255 7.07 -1.34 4.48
CA LEU A 255 6.03 -1.35 5.51
C LEU A 255 6.43 -0.54 6.74
N TRP A 256 7.70 -0.60 7.15
CA TRP A 256 8.21 0.21 8.25
C TRP A 256 8.17 1.71 7.96
N LEU A 257 8.57 2.13 6.76
CA LEU A 257 8.45 3.52 6.32
C LEU A 257 6.99 3.96 6.22
N GLN A 258 6.09 3.06 5.79
CA GLN A 258 4.66 3.33 5.83
C GLN A 258 4.14 3.48 7.26
N ALA A 259 4.60 2.66 8.21
CA ALA A 259 4.24 2.80 9.62
C ALA A 259 4.70 4.15 10.17
N CYS A 260 5.93 4.58 9.87
CA CYS A 260 6.42 5.92 10.18
C CYS A 260 5.53 7.01 9.55
N TYR A 261 5.17 6.87 8.27
CA TYR A 261 4.34 7.83 7.56
C TYR A 261 2.95 7.95 8.21
N VAL A 262 2.30 6.82 8.52
CA VAL A 262 0.97 6.83 9.15
C VAL A 262 1.05 7.41 10.56
N ALA A 263 2.05 7.03 11.35
CA ALA A 263 2.23 7.49 12.72
C ALA A 263 2.45 9.02 12.83
N TYR A 264 3.18 9.62 11.89
CA TYR A 264 3.60 11.03 12.00
C TYR A 264 2.93 11.99 11.02
N VAL A 265 2.39 11.52 9.90
CA VAL A 265 1.82 12.38 8.84
C VAL A 265 0.30 12.23 8.72
N CYS A 266 -0.24 11.02 8.88
CA CYS A 266 -1.69 10.78 8.77
C CYS A 266 -2.45 10.76 10.11
N ALA A 267 -1.75 10.90 11.24
CA ALA A 267 -2.37 10.91 12.54
C ALA A 267 -3.10 12.25 12.78
N ASP A 268 -4.42 12.25 12.61
CA ASP A 268 -5.21 12.86 13.67
C ASP A 268 -4.81 12.11 14.95
N PRO A 269 -4.37 12.80 16.01
CA PRO A 269 -3.78 12.16 17.17
C PRO A 269 -4.72 11.10 17.76
N PRO A 270 -4.23 9.90 18.11
CA PRO A 270 -5.08 8.88 18.71
C PRO A 270 -5.62 9.41 20.04
N GLU A 271 -6.94 9.62 20.12
CA GLU A 271 -7.58 9.73 21.43
C GLU A 271 -7.36 8.40 22.18
N PRO A 272 -7.04 8.41 23.48
CA PRO A 272 -6.86 7.21 24.27
C PRO A 272 -8.22 6.49 24.42
N ALA A 273 -8.60 5.71 23.42
CA ALA A 273 -9.80 4.90 23.44
C ALA A 273 -9.55 3.58 24.19
N SER A 274 -10.47 3.24 25.07
CA SER A 274 -10.42 2.04 25.91
C SER A 274 -10.50 0.74 25.08
N ASN A 275 -9.43 -0.06 25.12
CA ASN A 275 -9.33 -1.52 24.93
C ASN A 275 -10.29 -2.27 23.96
N GLY A 276 -10.64 -1.68 22.81
CA GLY A 276 -11.50 -2.31 21.79
C GLY A 276 -10.80 -3.21 20.75
N TRP A 277 -9.46 -3.22 20.72
CA TRP A 277 -8.69 -3.84 19.62
C TRP A 277 -8.88 -5.35 19.51
N VAL A 278 -8.88 -6.06 20.64
CA VAL A 278 -9.08 -7.53 20.67
C VAL A 278 -10.47 -7.92 20.13
N ARG A 279 -11.49 -7.16 20.50
CA ARG A 279 -12.88 -7.39 20.05
C ARG A 279 -13.05 -7.10 18.56
N ASN A 280 -12.38 -6.06 18.06
CA ASN A 280 -12.38 -5.74 16.62
C ASN A 280 -11.56 -6.74 15.80
N GLY A 281 -10.47 -7.28 16.34
CA GLY A 281 -9.69 -8.36 15.73
C GLY A 281 -10.50 -9.65 15.57
N LEU A 282 -11.20 -10.07 16.62
CA LEU A 282 -12.10 -11.24 16.60
C LEU A 282 -13.29 -11.06 15.63
N ALA A 283 -13.88 -9.86 15.58
CA ALA A 283 -14.94 -9.54 14.61
C ALA A 283 -14.46 -9.61 13.15
N LEU A 284 -13.17 -9.39 12.92
CA LEU A 284 -12.58 -9.40 11.58
C LEU A 284 -12.21 -10.82 11.13
N ILE A 285 -11.61 -11.62 12.02
CA ILE A 285 -11.35 -13.05 11.81
C ILE A 285 -12.67 -13.77 11.50
N SER A 286 -13.71 -13.53 12.30
CA SER A 286 -15.04 -14.09 12.05
C SER A 286 -15.69 -13.60 10.75
N SER A 287 -15.37 -12.38 10.27
CA SER A 287 -15.87 -11.89 8.98
C SER A 287 -15.15 -12.46 7.76
N LEU A 288 -13.85 -12.75 7.88
CA LEU A 288 -13.03 -13.35 6.82
C LEU A 288 -13.30 -14.85 6.66
N LEU A 289 -13.61 -15.54 7.76
CA LEU A 289 -14.02 -16.95 7.74
C LEU A 289 -15.47 -17.14 7.27
N ARG A 290 -16.29 -16.07 7.30
CA ARG A 290 -17.72 -16.10 6.97
C ARG A 290 -18.08 -16.56 5.56
N PRO A 291 -17.37 -16.18 4.48
CA PRO A 291 -17.66 -16.68 3.13
C PRO A 291 -17.19 -18.13 2.91
N TRP A 292 -16.32 -18.67 3.75
CA TRP A 292 -15.73 -20.01 3.59
C TRP A 292 -16.28 -21.04 4.58
N TRP A 293 -17.26 -20.66 5.41
CA TRP A 293 -17.90 -21.56 6.36
C TRP A 293 -19.20 -22.12 5.75
N PRO A 294 -19.24 -23.39 5.32
CA PRO A 294 -20.38 -23.97 4.59
C PRO A 294 -21.55 -24.36 5.50
N PHE A 295 -21.44 -24.16 6.82
CA PHE A 295 -22.60 -24.29 7.71
C PHE A 295 -23.47 -23.05 7.54
N GLY A 296 -24.39 -23.18 6.58
CA GLY A 296 -25.42 -22.20 6.29
C GLY A 296 -26.04 -21.67 7.57
N ARG A 297 -26.22 -20.35 7.61
CA ARG A 297 -27.29 -19.83 8.45
C ARG A 297 -28.56 -20.50 7.94
N PRO A 298 -29.31 -21.25 8.76
CA PRO A 298 -30.67 -21.57 8.39
C PRO A 298 -31.31 -20.23 8.05
N ALA A 299 -31.94 -20.15 6.88
CA ALA A 299 -32.80 -19.05 6.53
C ALA A 299 -33.87 -18.99 7.63
N ALA A 300 -33.63 -18.19 8.66
CA ALA A 300 -34.69 -17.70 9.49
C ALA A 300 -35.45 -16.72 8.57
N GLU A 301 -36.34 -17.29 7.74
CA GLU A 301 -37.62 -16.68 7.45
C GLU A 301 -38.19 -16.26 8.80
N VAL A 302 -37.88 -15.03 9.19
CA VAL A 302 -38.75 -14.29 10.07
C VAL A 302 -39.92 -13.93 9.17
N GLU A 303 -40.89 -14.85 9.07
CA GLU A 303 -42.28 -14.45 8.87
C GLU A 303 -42.55 -13.38 9.91
N GLU A 304 -42.54 -12.13 9.47
CA GLU A 304 -42.99 -10.99 10.23
C GLU A 304 -44.52 -11.04 10.16
N PRO A 305 -45.23 -11.47 11.21
CA PRO A 305 -46.69 -11.44 11.17
C PRO A 305 -47.12 -9.97 11.08
N GLU A 306 -47.91 -9.67 10.07
CA GLU A 306 -48.57 -8.38 9.86
C GLU A 306 -49.39 -7.96 11.10
N ALA A 307 -48.73 -7.29 12.06
CA ALA A 307 -49.39 -6.68 13.21
C ALA A 307 -50.03 -5.36 12.79
N LYS A 308 -51.29 -5.46 12.35
CA LYS A 308 -52.21 -4.33 12.15
C LYS A 308 -52.18 -3.37 13.35
N PRO A 309 -51.96 -2.06 13.15
CA PRO A 309 -52.11 -1.08 14.23
C PRO A 309 -53.60 -0.86 14.50
N THR A 310 -54.12 -1.51 15.54
CA THR A 310 -55.45 -1.21 16.09
C THR A 310 -55.40 0.12 16.83
N ARG A 311 -56.00 1.14 16.22
CA ARG A 311 -56.38 2.40 16.86
C ARG A 311 -57.25 2.10 18.09
N ARG A 312 -56.65 2.09 19.29
CA ARG A 312 -57.40 2.16 20.54
C ARG A 312 -57.49 3.61 20.99
N ARG A 313 -58.57 4.24 20.55
CA ARG A 313 -59.10 5.51 21.06
C ARG A 313 -59.45 5.28 22.54
N LYS A 314 -58.71 5.87 23.47
CA LYS A 314 -59.15 5.96 24.87
C LYS A 314 -59.63 7.38 25.14
N LYS A 315 -60.89 7.43 25.55
CA LYS A 315 -61.74 8.57 25.88
C LYS A 315 -61.66 8.77 27.40
N ALA A 316 -61.50 10.02 27.82
CA ALA A 316 -61.82 10.61 29.13
C ALA A 316 -61.63 12.11 28.88
N ASP A 317 -62.67 12.90 28.56
CA ASP A 317 -63.82 13.34 29.38
C ASP A 317 -63.37 13.94 30.72
N ASP A 318 -63.44 15.29 30.79
CA ASP A 318 -63.83 16.19 31.91
C ASP A 318 -63.48 17.64 31.46
N GLU A 319 -64.45 18.43 30.97
CA GLU A 319 -65.17 19.53 31.68
C GLU A 319 -64.25 20.75 31.95
N GLU A 320 -64.43 21.99 31.44
CA GLU A 320 -65.60 22.85 31.20
C GLU A 320 -65.30 23.98 30.16
N PRO A 321 -66.31 24.78 29.73
CA PRO A 321 -66.31 25.52 28.46
C PRO A 321 -66.08 27.04 28.58
N GLU A 322 -65.65 27.70 27.51
CA GLU A 322 -66.27 28.98 27.08
C GLU A 322 -65.85 29.44 25.66
N ALA A 323 -66.87 29.87 24.91
CA ALA A 323 -66.89 30.80 23.78
C ALA A 323 -66.15 30.51 22.44
N ALA A 324 -66.98 30.32 21.41
CA ALA A 324 -66.71 30.24 19.97
C ALA A 324 -66.29 31.61 19.33
N PRO A 325 -66.18 31.81 17.99
CA PRO A 325 -66.37 30.87 16.87
C PRO A 325 -65.37 30.94 15.68
N LYS A 326 -65.21 29.77 15.05
CA LYS A 326 -65.20 29.46 13.59
C LYS A 326 -64.72 30.54 12.60
N ARG A 327 -63.63 30.23 11.89
CA ARG A 327 -63.47 30.62 10.47
C ARG A 327 -63.14 29.44 9.57
N ARG A 328 -63.68 29.56 8.36
CA ARG A 328 -64.06 28.52 7.40
C ARG A 328 -62.89 27.89 6.65
N ARG A 329 -63.10 26.62 6.30
CA ARG A 329 -62.43 25.84 5.26
C ARG A 329 -62.37 26.55 3.90
N LYS A 330 -61.30 26.30 3.13
CA LYS A 330 -61.38 25.97 1.69
C LYS A 330 -60.30 24.92 1.31
N PRO A 331 -60.62 23.94 0.44
CA PRO A 331 -59.70 22.93 -0.08
C PRO A 331 -59.19 23.25 -1.50
N ALA A 332 -58.31 22.36 -2.02
CA ALA A 332 -57.72 22.29 -3.38
C ALA A 332 -56.53 23.23 -3.62
N ALA A 333 -55.46 22.90 -4.35
CA ALA A 333 -55.26 21.86 -5.35
C ALA A 333 -53.77 21.43 -5.41
N LYS A 334 -53.55 20.18 -5.84
CA LYS A 334 -52.25 19.62 -6.22
C LYS A 334 -51.71 20.36 -7.44
N SER A 335 -50.48 20.88 -7.39
CA SER A 335 -49.71 21.17 -8.60
C SER A 335 -48.56 20.17 -8.73
N ARG A 336 -48.65 19.40 -9.81
CA ARG A 336 -47.70 18.38 -10.24
C ARG A 336 -46.82 19.09 -11.26
N ARG A 337 -45.59 19.48 -10.89
CA ARG A 337 -44.62 20.03 -11.85
C ARG A 337 -43.57 18.98 -12.17
N THR A 338 -43.65 18.51 -13.41
CA THR A 338 -42.80 17.56 -14.09
C THR A 338 -41.47 18.21 -14.47
N THR A 339 -40.35 17.57 -14.13
CA THR A 339 -39.03 17.89 -14.71
C THR A 339 -38.64 16.78 -15.68
N LYS A 340 -38.43 17.20 -16.94
CA LYS A 340 -38.07 16.40 -18.11
C LYS A 340 -36.84 15.52 -17.87
N SER A 341 -36.96 14.22 -18.14
CA SER A 341 -35.85 13.31 -18.42
C SER A 341 -35.41 13.48 -19.88
N ARG A 342 -34.14 13.77 -20.10
CA ARG A 342 -33.49 13.83 -21.42
C ARG A 342 -33.06 12.41 -21.81
N THR A 343 -33.82 11.81 -22.72
CA THR A 343 -33.53 10.52 -23.35
C THR A 343 -32.43 10.72 -24.40
N ARG A 344 -31.33 9.96 -24.29
CA ARG A 344 -30.31 9.84 -25.36
C ARG A 344 -30.61 8.55 -26.11
N VAL A 345 -31.05 8.71 -27.35
CA VAL A 345 -31.28 7.65 -28.33
C VAL A 345 -29.93 7.12 -28.83
N LYS A 346 -29.78 5.79 -28.89
CA LYS A 346 -28.80 5.11 -29.73
C LYS A 346 -29.61 4.03 -30.48
N PRO A 347 -29.75 4.11 -31.81
CA PRO A 347 -30.43 3.07 -32.57
C PRO A 347 -29.48 1.87 -32.82
N GLU A 348 -30.02 0.69 -32.56
CA GLU A 348 -29.64 -0.58 -33.20
C GLU A 348 -30.07 -0.55 -34.67
N VAL A 349 -29.23 -1.10 -35.54
CA VAL A 349 -29.61 -1.61 -36.87
C VAL A 349 -29.04 -3.01 -36.94
N GLU A 350 -29.94 -3.99 -36.96
CA GLU A 350 -29.71 -5.36 -37.41
C GLU A 350 -29.96 -5.42 -38.92
N GLU A 351 -29.11 -6.15 -39.65
CA GLU A 351 -29.39 -6.96 -40.86
C GLU A 351 -28.03 -7.57 -41.27
N GLU A 352 -27.74 -8.84 -40.96
CA GLU A 352 -28.11 -10.10 -41.63
C GLU A 352 -27.33 -10.39 -42.94
N THR A 353 -26.73 -11.59 -42.98
CA THR A 353 -26.25 -12.39 -44.13
C THR A 353 -25.00 -11.95 -44.90
N VAL A 354 -23.99 -12.81 -45.03
CA VAL A 354 -23.76 -13.83 -46.09
C VAL A 354 -22.36 -14.46 -45.89
N GLU A 355 -22.25 -15.72 -46.31
CA GLU A 355 -21.12 -16.64 -46.39
C GLU A 355 -19.95 -16.17 -47.31
N ASP A 356 -18.96 -17.06 -47.47
CA ASP A 356 -17.81 -17.06 -48.40
C ASP A 356 -16.52 -16.39 -47.89
N GLU A 357 -15.49 -17.15 -47.50
CA GLU A 357 -14.54 -17.95 -48.31
C GLU A 357 -13.24 -17.15 -48.62
N GLU A 358 -12.13 -17.86 -48.44
CA GLU A 358 -10.82 -17.68 -49.08
C GLU A 358 -9.83 -16.56 -48.65
N ALA A 359 -8.67 -17.07 -48.19
CA ALA A 359 -7.32 -16.77 -48.70
C ALA A 359 -6.75 -15.34 -48.65
N ALA A 360 -5.80 -15.14 -47.72
CA ALA A 360 -4.53 -14.40 -47.89
C ALA A 360 -3.74 -14.62 -46.58
N GLU A 361 -2.77 -15.52 -46.48
CA GLU A 361 -1.40 -15.39 -47.02
C GLU A 361 -0.88 -13.94 -47.02
N GLU A 362 -0.15 -13.56 -45.95
CA GLU A 362 0.94 -12.59 -45.99
C GLU A 362 1.80 -12.82 -44.72
N SER A 363 2.88 -13.60 -44.76
CA SER A 363 4.20 -13.21 -45.31
C SER A 363 4.79 -11.99 -44.60
N TRP A 364 5.40 -12.23 -43.44
CA TRP A 364 6.48 -11.37 -42.93
C TRP A 364 7.62 -12.28 -42.46
N GLU A 365 8.27 -12.90 -43.44
CA GLU A 365 9.66 -13.34 -43.35
C GLU A 365 10.60 -12.17 -43.69
N ALA A 366 11.82 -12.30 -43.20
CA ALA A 366 13.04 -11.57 -43.57
C ALA A 366 13.25 -10.19 -42.93
N GLU A 367 14.00 -10.18 -41.83
CA GLU A 367 15.27 -9.47 -41.86
C GLU A 367 16.35 -10.32 -41.19
N GLU A 368 17.27 -10.77 -42.05
CA GLU A 368 18.48 -11.51 -41.77
C GLU A 368 19.52 -10.55 -41.17
N GLU A 369 20.07 -10.86 -40.01
CA GLU A 369 21.43 -10.43 -39.66
C GLU A 369 22.26 -11.65 -39.30
N SER A 370 22.90 -12.18 -40.34
CA SER A 370 24.01 -13.11 -40.26
C SER A 370 25.22 -12.39 -39.67
N TRP A 371 25.63 -12.77 -38.46
CA TRP A 371 27.00 -12.58 -38.00
C TRP A 371 27.61 -13.95 -37.79
N ASP A 372 28.24 -14.41 -38.86
CA ASP A 372 29.12 -15.56 -38.91
C ASP A 372 30.55 -14.99 -38.83
N GLU A 373 31.23 -15.14 -37.69
CA GLU A 373 32.68 -15.09 -37.68
C GLU A 373 33.21 -16.15 -36.71
N SER A 374 33.51 -17.28 -37.32
CA SER A 374 34.32 -18.37 -36.81
C SER A 374 35.68 -17.87 -36.33
N ALA A 375 36.17 -18.37 -35.18
CA ALA A 375 37.57 -18.78 -35.03
C ALA A 375 37.80 -19.59 -33.74
N GLU A 376 38.08 -20.88 -33.95
CA GLU A 376 39.21 -21.60 -33.35
C GLU A 376 39.22 -21.87 -31.83
N THR A 377 38.74 -23.07 -31.46
CA THR A 377 39.47 -23.96 -30.55
C THR A 377 40.62 -24.63 -31.34
N PRO A 378 41.82 -24.89 -30.77
CA PRO A 378 41.97 -25.96 -29.77
C PRO A 378 43.12 -25.76 -28.74
N GLY A 379 43.14 -26.56 -27.66
CA GLY A 379 44.35 -26.61 -26.82
C GLY A 379 44.17 -27.24 -25.45
N GLU A 380 44.00 -28.55 -25.43
CA GLU A 380 44.28 -29.43 -24.30
C GLU A 380 45.79 -29.35 -23.97
N THR A 381 46.17 -29.12 -22.71
CA THR A 381 47.42 -29.64 -22.13
C THR A 381 47.40 -29.51 -20.61
N ASP A 382 47.62 -30.66 -19.99
CA ASP A 382 48.09 -30.84 -18.63
C ASP A 382 49.27 -29.91 -18.32
N GLU A 383 49.32 -29.35 -17.11
CA GLU A 383 50.53 -29.47 -16.29
C GLU A 383 50.24 -29.13 -14.82
N ALA A 384 50.43 -30.17 -14.01
CA ALA A 384 50.60 -30.07 -12.57
C ALA A 384 51.86 -29.26 -12.27
N TRP A 385 51.73 -28.19 -11.48
CA TRP A 385 52.87 -27.61 -10.77
C TRP A 385 52.58 -27.49 -9.28
N LEU A 386 53.51 -28.12 -8.57
CA LEU A 386 53.67 -28.26 -7.13
C LEU A 386 53.94 -26.91 -6.44
N GLU A 387 53.52 -26.90 -5.17
CA GLU A 387 54.21 -26.33 -4.01
C GLU A 387 55.37 -25.36 -4.27
N ALA A 388 55.22 -24.13 -3.77
CA ALA A 388 56.29 -23.49 -3.01
C ALA A 388 55.73 -22.41 -2.08
N ALA A 389 55.82 -22.69 -0.80
CA ALA A 389 55.70 -21.73 0.28
C ALA A 389 56.73 -20.60 0.11
N THR A 390 56.32 -19.35 0.33
CA THR A 390 57.24 -18.31 0.78
C THR A 390 56.52 -17.37 1.75
N ALA A 391 57.04 -17.37 2.97
CA ALA A 391 56.63 -16.56 4.11
C ALA A 391 57.03 -15.08 3.91
N PRO A 392 56.50 -14.15 4.73
CA PRO A 392 56.46 -12.72 4.43
C PRO A 392 57.72 -11.97 4.89
N GLU A 393 58.16 -10.99 4.10
CA GLU A 393 59.09 -9.96 4.56
C GLU A 393 58.36 -8.74 5.16
N PRO A 394 58.85 -8.17 6.27
CA PRO A 394 58.24 -7.04 6.96
C PRO A 394 58.95 -5.70 6.70
N VAL A 395 58.25 -4.62 7.10
CA VAL A 395 58.77 -3.28 7.43
C VAL A 395 58.98 -2.31 6.26
N SER A 396 58.19 -1.23 6.23
CA SER A 396 58.74 0.13 6.30
C SER A 396 57.65 1.17 6.54
N THR A 397 57.59 1.63 7.78
CA THR A 397 56.93 2.86 8.21
C THR A 397 57.62 4.09 7.62
N LYS A 398 56.86 5.03 7.05
CA LYS A 398 57.30 6.43 6.91
C LYS A 398 56.11 7.39 7.07
N PRO A 399 56.19 8.39 7.96
CA PRO A 399 55.08 9.31 8.23
C PRO A 399 55.22 10.66 7.50
N ALA A 400 54.05 11.29 7.27
CA ALA A 400 53.78 12.75 7.10
C ALA A 400 54.41 13.45 5.87
N PRO A 401 53.87 14.60 5.36
CA PRO A 401 53.03 15.60 6.05
C PRO A 401 51.85 16.23 5.25
N THR A 402 50.91 16.84 5.98
CA THR A 402 50.06 18.00 5.57
C THR A 402 50.95 19.26 5.42
N PRO A 403 50.58 20.41 4.78
CA PRO A 403 49.27 21.11 4.63
C PRO A 403 49.17 21.84 3.23
N PRO A 404 48.48 22.99 2.97
CA PRO A 404 47.48 23.76 3.72
C PRO A 404 46.20 24.18 2.94
N ARG A 405 45.30 24.71 3.77
CA ARG A 405 44.14 25.59 3.62
C ARG A 405 44.33 26.81 2.69
N ASN A 406 43.19 27.34 2.19
CA ASN A 406 42.92 28.60 1.46
C ASN A 406 42.60 28.36 -0.04
N ALA A 407 41.62 28.95 -0.72
CA ALA A 407 40.73 30.08 -0.45
C ALA A 407 39.50 29.98 -1.38
N SER A 408 38.34 30.51 -0.98
CA SER A 408 37.34 31.08 -1.92
C SER A 408 37.95 32.33 -2.59
N PRO A 409 37.59 32.79 -3.82
CA PRO A 409 36.23 33.16 -4.27
C PRO A 409 36.08 33.01 -5.83
N PRO A 410 35.37 33.85 -6.63
CA PRO A 410 34.10 34.57 -6.52
C PRO A 410 33.08 34.16 -7.63
N ALA A 411 31.95 34.88 -7.66
CA ALA A 411 30.87 34.84 -8.64
C ALA A 411 31.25 35.27 -10.08
N SER A 412 30.54 34.72 -11.07
CA SER A 412 30.24 35.28 -12.41
C SER A 412 29.15 34.38 -13.05
N THR A 413 27.89 34.83 -13.21
CA THR A 413 27.32 35.57 -14.35
C THR A 413 27.44 34.86 -15.70
N ALA A 414 26.32 34.38 -16.22
CA ALA A 414 25.90 34.25 -17.63
C ALA A 414 24.65 33.33 -17.60
N ASP A 415 23.44 33.88 -17.76
CA ASP A 415 22.79 34.12 -19.05
C ASP A 415 22.44 32.78 -19.73
N ASP A 416 21.17 32.40 -19.63
CA ASP A 416 20.45 31.95 -20.81
C ASP A 416 18.95 32.18 -20.60
N ASP A 417 18.48 33.08 -21.45
CA ASP A 417 17.11 33.50 -21.71
C ASP A 417 16.27 32.31 -22.20
N ASP A 418 15.00 32.28 -21.77
CA ASP A 418 13.91 31.96 -22.69
C ASP A 418 12.62 32.58 -22.13
N ASP A 419 12.31 33.72 -22.74
CA ASP A 419 11.04 34.43 -22.72
C ASP A 419 9.89 33.55 -23.23
N ASP A 420 8.73 33.65 -22.57
CA ASP A 420 7.42 33.83 -23.23
C ASP A 420 6.30 33.83 -22.15
N ASP A 421 6.15 34.96 -21.45
CA ASP A 421 4.91 35.28 -20.73
C ASP A 421 4.52 36.73 -21.07
N ASP A 422 3.99 36.86 -22.27
CA ASP A 422 3.46 38.10 -22.81
C ASP A 422 2.23 38.58 -22.02
N ARG A 423 2.32 39.82 -21.54
CA ARG A 423 1.22 40.75 -21.21
C ARG A 423 0.26 40.43 -20.07
N ALA A 424 0.42 41.18 -18.99
CA ALA A 424 -0.39 42.39 -18.78
C ALA A 424 0.20 43.25 -17.64
N ASP A 425 0.77 44.39 -17.99
CA ASP A 425 1.20 45.44 -17.06
C ASP A 425 0.02 45.95 -16.24
N GLY A 426 -0.09 45.44 -15.02
CA GLY A 426 -0.91 46.01 -13.96
C GLY A 426 0.02 46.46 -12.83
N PRO A 427 -0.20 47.64 -12.21
CA PRO A 427 0.70 48.20 -11.22
C PRO A 427 0.90 47.22 -10.06
N HIS A 428 2.16 46.90 -9.76
CA HIS A 428 2.62 46.02 -8.68
C HIS A 428 2.20 46.43 -7.25
N ALA A 429 1.32 47.43 -7.10
CA ALA A 429 0.87 47.99 -5.82
C ALA A 429 0.11 46.99 -4.92
N ASN A 430 -0.33 45.85 -5.44
CA ASN A 430 -1.14 44.88 -4.67
C ASN A 430 -0.40 43.58 -4.32
N ALA A 431 0.91 43.45 -4.58
CA ALA A 431 1.64 42.23 -4.27
C ALA A 431 1.70 41.94 -2.76
N ASP A 432 1.79 42.99 -1.92
CA ASP A 432 1.86 42.87 -0.47
C ASP A 432 0.54 42.44 0.18
N LEU A 433 -0.61 42.73 -0.45
CA LEU A 433 -1.94 42.33 0.03
C LEU A 433 -2.15 40.80 0.08
N PHE A 434 -1.31 40.03 -0.62
CA PHE A 434 -1.41 38.56 -0.64
C PHE A 434 -0.42 37.85 0.28
N LYS A 435 0.50 38.57 0.93
CA LYS A 435 1.51 37.98 1.81
C LYS A 435 0.86 37.51 3.12
N GLY A 436 1.17 36.29 3.56
CA GLY A 436 0.60 35.70 4.79
C GLY A 436 -0.78 35.02 4.66
N LEU A 437 -1.53 35.24 3.58
CA LEU A 437 -2.84 34.59 3.38
C LEU A 437 -2.70 33.16 2.83
N SER A 438 -3.58 32.26 3.27
CA SER A 438 -3.66 30.88 2.76
C SER A 438 -4.10 30.84 1.29
N LYS A 439 -3.77 29.76 0.56
CA LYS A 439 -4.10 29.62 -0.88
C LYS A 439 -5.59 29.77 -1.18
N ARG A 440 -6.47 29.40 -0.23
CA ARG A 440 -7.93 29.56 -0.36
C ARG A 440 -8.35 31.03 -0.19
N GLN A 441 -7.83 31.71 0.83
CA GLN A 441 -8.09 33.14 1.07
C GLN A 441 -7.57 34.02 -0.08
N ARG A 442 -6.40 33.69 -0.66
CA ARG A 442 -5.90 34.40 -1.86
C ARG A 442 -6.86 34.28 -3.05
N ARG A 443 -7.53 33.14 -3.22
CA ARG A 443 -8.52 32.92 -4.30
C ARG A 443 -9.81 33.71 -4.05
N GLU A 444 -10.30 33.75 -2.82
CA GLU A 444 -11.47 34.56 -2.44
C GLU A 444 -11.19 36.07 -2.61
N LEU A 445 -10.04 36.55 -2.14
CA LEU A 445 -9.66 37.96 -2.23
C LEU A 445 -9.47 38.38 -3.71
N LYS A 446 -8.86 37.52 -4.55
CA LYS A 446 -8.82 37.75 -6.01
C LYS A 446 -10.22 37.79 -6.64
N ARG A 447 -11.16 37.00 -6.15
CA ARG A 447 -12.55 37.00 -6.66
C ARG A 447 -13.28 38.28 -6.28
N GLN A 448 -13.13 38.75 -5.04
CA GLN A 448 -13.70 40.00 -4.56
C GLN A 448 -13.14 41.23 -5.30
N LEU A 449 -11.82 41.27 -5.55
CA LEU A 449 -11.21 42.36 -6.33
C LEU A 449 -11.73 42.42 -7.77
N ARG A 450 -11.94 41.26 -8.41
CA ARG A 450 -12.55 41.19 -9.75
C ARG A 450 -14.01 41.63 -9.76
N GLU A 451 -14.78 41.33 -8.71
CA GLU A 451 -16.16 41.79 -8.57
C GLU A 451 -16.23 43.30 -8.32
N GLN A 452 -15.31 43.86 -7.52
CA GLN A 452 -15.21 45.32 -7.32
C GLN A 452 -14.79 46.06 -8.59
N GLN A 453 -13.89 45.49 -9.41
CA GLN A 453 -13.57 46.08 -10.71
C GLN A 453 -14.79 46.12 -11.63
N ARG A 454 -15.56 45.02 -11.71
CA ARG A 454 -16.79 44.99 -12.51
C ARG A 454 -17.81 46.03 -12.05
N GLN A 455 -17.98 46.20 -10.74
CA GLN A 455 -18.87 47.23 -10.18
C GLN A 455 -18.38 48.67 -10.40
N ARG A 456 -17.11 48.86 -10.77
CA ARG A 456 -16.54 50.18 -11.10
C ARG A 456 -16.65 50.52 -12.58
N ASP A 457 -16.70 49.49 -13.42
CA ASP A 457 -16.74 49.61 -14.88
C ASP A 457 -18.19 49.65 -15.42
N ASP A 458 -19.18 49.22 -14.61
CA ASP A 458 -20.62 49.43 -14.79
C ASP A 458 -21.07 50.78 -14.18
#